data_AF-A0A0G2EIX0-F1
#
_entry.id   AF-A0A0G2EIX0-F1
#
_cell.length_a   1.000
_cell.length_b   1.000
_cell.length_c   1.000
_cell.angle_alpha   90.00
_cell.angle_beta   90.00
_cell.angle_gamma   90.00
#
_symmetry.space_group_name_H-M   'P 1'
#
loop_
_entity.id
_entity.type
_entity.pdbx_description
1 polymer ?
#
loop_
_entity_poly.entity_id
_entity_poly.type
_entity_poly.pdbx_seq_one_letter_code
_entity_poly.pdbx_strand_id
1 'polypeptide(L)'
;MKGQYQDPSNKKIILPEEHPEVLSSVLEYLYKGDYYPRLLHNKRKDTWELEDGTRTSTESIVTDYHTGESLLKDTLVYCAGENYDLPELKRLALRKQGLRGGIQVATILSSARYAYANTPETDSKLRAHYLALIIRSRGTFKRSGTMQMEMEKGGRLFFDLFVAMCGHMDDLHTITAKSPTQEFFLLA
;
A
#
# COMPACT_ATOMS: atom_id res chain seq x y z
N MET A 1 8.73 -21.95 18.99
CA MET A 1 10.13 -22.34 19.29
C MET A 1 10.46 -23.66 18.61
N LYS A 2 11.23 -23.63 17.50
CA LYS A 2 12.08 -24.74 17.07
C LYS A 2 13.30 -24.13 16.37
N GLY A 3 14.42 -24.14 17.08
CA GLY A 3 15.70 -23.75 16.53
C GLY A 3 16.17 -24.77 15.50
N GLN A 4 16.75 -24.29 14.41
CA GLN A 4 17.58 -25.10 13.54
C GLN A 4 19.04 -24.77 13.82
N TYR A 5 19.81 -25.84 13.99
CA TYR A 5 21.23 -25.88 14.33
C TYR A 5 22.07 -25.06 13.34
N GLN A 6 22.94 -24.20 13.86
CA GLN A 6 24.02 -23.55 13.10
C GLN A 6 25.29 -24.39 13.19
N ASP A 7 25.78 -24.84 12.04
CA ASP A 7 27.18 -25.21 11.85
C ASP A 7 28.02 -23.92 11.96
N PRO A 8 28.97 -23.82 12.91
CA PRO A 8 29.67 -22.57 13.21
C PRO A 8 30.55 -22.04 12.05
N SER A 9 30.69 -22.82 10.97
CA SER A 9 31.42 -22.45 9.75
C SER A 9 30.54 -21.97 8.60
N ASN A 10 29.21 -22.09 8.69
CA ASN A 10 28.31 -21.87 7.56
C ASN A 10 27.04 -21.12 8.01
N LYS A 11 27.18 -19.81 8.29
CA LYS A 11 26.06 -18.92 8.64
C LYS A 11 25.18 -18.62 7.42
N LYS A 12 24.54 -19.65 6.87
CA LYS A 12 23.57 -19.54 5.79
C LYS A 12 22.18 -19.43 6.40
N ILE A 13 21.45 -18.39 6.00
CA ILE A 13 20.04 -18.22 6.29
C ILE A 13 19.29 -18.48 4.98
N ILE A 14 18.31 -19.37 5.01
CA ILE A 14 17.47 -19.69 3.85
C ILE A 14 16.14 -18.96 4.05
N LEU A 15 15.77 -18.14 3.09
CA LEU A 15 14.53 -17.35 3.08
C LEU A 15 13.73 -17.72 1.83
N PRO A 16 13.03 -18.87 1.83
CA PRO A 16 12.40 -19.39 0.62
C PRO A 16 11.17 -18.56 0.18
N GLU A 17 10.53 -17.88 1.12
CA GLU A 17 9.34 -17.06 0.88
C GLU A 17 9.66 -15.60 0.51
N GLU A 18 10.92 -15.19 0.59
CA GLU A 18 11.32 -13.80 0.38
C GLU A 18 11.72 -13.57 -1.08
N HIS A 19 11.15 -12.54 -1.70
CA HIS A 19 11.55 -12.14 -3.04
C HIS A 19 12.93 -11.46 -3.01
N PRO A 20 13.85 -11.77 -3.95
CA PRO A 20 15.19 -11.16 -3.99
C PRO A 20 15.17 -9.63 -4.03
N GLU A 21 14.22 -9.03 -4.75
CA GLU A 21 14.05 -7.59 -4.89
C GLU A 21 13.63 -6.93 -3.58
N VAL A 22 12.83 -7.65 -2.78
CA VAL A 22 12.33 -7.21 -1.48
C VAL A 22 13.45 -7.32 -0.46
N LEU A 23 14.14 -8.47 -0.40
CA LEU A 23 15.29 -8.65 0.47
C LEU A 23 16.39 -7.61 0.17
N SER A 24 16.67 -7.34 -1.11
CA SER A 24 17.61 -6.28 -1.51
C SER A 24 17.20 -4.92 -0.94
N SER A 25 15.92 -4.56 -1.02
CA SER A 25 15.39 -3.32 -0.47
C SER A 25 15.47 -3.27 1.06
N VAL A 26 15.16 -4.38 1.75
CA VAL A 26 15.29 -4.51 3.20
C VAL A 26 16.75 -4.34 3.63
N LEU A 27 17.68 -5.03 2.97
CA LEU A 27 19.12 -4.91 3.25
C LEU A 27 19.59 -3.48 3.02
N GLU A 28 19.23 -2.87 1.89
CA GLU A 28 19.61 -1.47 1.62
C GLU A 28 19.13 -0.53 2.72
N TYR A 29 17.88 -0.69 3.17
CA TYR A 29 17.32 0.05 4.30
C TYR A 29 18.13 -0.17 5.58
N LEU A 30 18.53 -1.41 5.91
CA LEU A 30 19.31 -1.67 7.12
C LEU A 30 20.69 -1.00 7.08
N TYR A 31 21.29 -0.84 5.91
CA TYR A 31 22.60 -0.18 5.77
C TYR A 31 22.51 1.35 5.65
N LYS A 32 21.45 1.89 5.05
CA LYS A 32 21.38 3.31 4.66
C LYS A 32 20.24 4.08 5.32
N GLY A 33 19.30 3.41 5.98
CA GLY A 33 18.05 3.97 6.49
C GLY A 33 16.99 4.25 5.41
N ASP A 34 17.25 3.89 4.16
CA ASP A 34 16.35 4.07 3.02
C ASP A 34 16.62 2.99 1.95
N TYR A 35 15.69 2.76 1.03
CA TYR A 35 15.84 1.83 -0.09
C TYR A 35 15.39 2.49 -1.41
N TYR A 36 15.97 2.06 -2.53
CA TYR A 36 15.67 2.67 -3.82
C TYR A 36 14.20 2.50 -4.26
N PRO A 37 13.55 3.57 -4.77
CA PRO A 37 14.06 4.93 -4.95
C PRO A 37 13.96 5.75 -3.67
N ARG A 38 15.03 6.46 -3.32
CA ARG A 38 15.11 7.25 -2.08
C ARG A 38 14.02 8.31 -1.96
N LEU A 39 13.66 8.58 -0.71
CA LEU A 39 12.69 9.58 -0.34
C LEU A 39 13.38 10.94 -0.15
N LEU A 40 13.08 11.91 -1.00
CA LEU A 40 13.71 13.22 -1.03
C LEU A 40 12.78 14.31 -0.51
N HIS A 41 13.26 15.17 0.39
CA HIS A 41 12.52 16.36 0.83
C HIS A 41 12.85 17.56 -0.05
N ASN A 42 11.84 18.04 -0.78
CA ASN A 42 11.90 19.27 -1.53
C ASN A 42 11.69 20.46 -0.57
N LYS A 43 12.79 20.97 -0.01
CA LYS A 43 12.77 22.10 0.94
C LYS A 43 12.07 23.36 0.41
N ARG A 44 12.02 23.57 -0.91
CA ARG A 44 11.41 24.77 -1.50
C ARG A 44 9.88 24.70 -1.48
N LYS A 45 9.32 23.51 -1.71
CA LYS A 45 7.87 23.29 -1.75
C LYS A 45 7.33 22.70 -0.45
N ASP A 46 8.23 22.35 0.48
CA ASP A 46 7.94 21.55 1.66
C ASP A 46 7.19 20.24 1.32
N THR A 47 7.57 19.61 0.20
CA THR A 47 6.98 18.36 -0.28
C THR A 47 7.98 17.23 -0.26
N TRP A 48 7.48 16.00 -0.26
CA TRP A 48 8.30 14.80 -0.37
C TRP A 48 8.10 14.16 -1.75
N GLU A 49 9.19 13.72 -2.35
CA GLU A 49 9.25 13.22 -3.71
C GLU A 49 10.14 11.96 -3.76
N LEU A 50 9.90 11.09 -4.72
CA LEU A 50 10.77 9.95 -4.99
C LEU A 50 11.88 10.37 -5.95
N GLU A 51 13.10 9.85 -5.76
CA GLU A 51 14.23 10.22 -6.61
C GLU A 51 14.07 9.83 -8.09
N ASP A 52 13.25 8.80 -8.39
CA ASP A 52 12.89 8.38 -9.75
C ASP A 52 11.59 9.04 -10.28
N GLY A 53 10.98 9.92 -9.48
CA GLY A 53 9.72 10.58 -9.78
C GLY A 53 8.48 9.76 -9.42
N THR A 54 7.30 10.26 -9.81
CA THR A 54 6.02 9.65 -9.39
C THR A 54 5.59 8.49 -10.27
N ARG A 55 6.16 8.33 -11.46
CA ARG A 55 5.72 7.29 -12.40
C ARG A 55 6.15 5.92 -11.90
N THR A 56 5.19 5.00 -11.83
CA THR A 56 5.49 3.60 -11.52
C THR A 56 6.48 3.06 -12.57
N SER A 57 7.70 2.76 -12.13
CA SER A 57 8.77 2.16 -12.93
C SER A 57 8.67 0.64 -12.86
N THR A 58 9.35 -0.08 -13.76
CA THR A 58 9.41 -1.56 -13.72
C THR A 58 9.93 -2.06 -12.38
N GLU A 59 10.87 -1.35 -11.76
CA GLU A 59 11.44 -1.68 -10.44
C GLU A 59 10.49 -1.42 -9.25
N SER A 60 9.33 -0.82 -9.52
CA SER A 60 8.26 -0.63 -8.53
C SER A 60 7.30 -1.82 -8.47
N ILE A 61 7.45 -2.79 -9.37
CA ILE A 61 6.58 -3.97 -9.51
C ILE A 61 7.41 -5.24 -9.34
N VAL A 62 6.88 -6.19 -8.57
CA VAL A 62 7.43 -7.53 -8.39
C VAL A 62 6.37 -8.52 -8.83
N THR A 63 6.77 -9.56 -9.56
CA THR A 63 5.87 -10.66 -9.92
C THR A 63 5.91 -11.72 -8.83
N ASP A 64 4.77 -12.00 -8.22
CA ASP A 64 4.65 -13.06 -7.22
C ASP A 64 4.84 -14.43 -7.88
N TYR A 65 5.73 -15.27 -7.35
CA TYR A 65 6.07 -16.55 -7.96
C TYR A 65 4.96 -17.59 -7.81
N HIS A 66 4.11 -17.46 -6.79
CA HIS A 66 3.03 -18.39 -6.50
C HIS A 66 1.80 -18.14 -7.36
N THR A 67 1.41 -16.87 -7.52
CA THR A 67 0.20 -16.47 -8.24
C THR A 67 0.47 -15.94 -9.65
N GLY A 68 1.71 -15.55 -9.96
CA GLY A 68 2.06 -14.89 -11.22
C GLY A 68 1.55 -13.45 -11.33
N GLU A 69 0.95 -12.90 -10.26
CA GLU A 69 0.39 -11.56 -10.27
C GLU A 69 1.46 -10.49 -10.02
N SER A 70 1.26 -9.33 -10.62
CA SER A 70 2.09 -8.14 -10.36
C SER A 70 1.68 -7.49 -9.04
N LEU A 71 2.64 -7.31 -8.14
CA LEU A 71 2.50 -6.65 -6.85
C LEU A 71 3.38 -5.39 -6.80
N LEU A 72 2.96 -4.41 -6.03
CA LEU A 72 3.80 -3.25 -5.72
C LEU A 72 4.96 -3.69 -4.81
N LYS A 73 6.20 -3.34 -5.19
CA LYS A 73 7.39 -3.63 -4.38
C LYS A 73 7.26 -3.05 -2.97
N ASP A 74 6.76 -1.81 -2.85
CA ASP A 74 6.57 -1.15 -1.55
C ASP A 74 5.59 -1.91 -0.64
N THR A 75 4.63 -2.65 -1.20
CA THR A 75 3.72 -3.51 -0.42
C THR A 75 4.45 -4.69 0.17
N LEU A 76 5.27 -5.36 -0.63
CA LEU A 76 6.04 -6.51 -0.19
C LEU A 76 7.05 -6.07 0.88
N VAL A 77 7.73 -4.94 0.66
CA VAL A 77 8.64 -4.35 1.66
C VAL A 77 7.90 -3.96 2.95
N TYR A 78 6.67 -3.45 2.85
CA TYR A 78 5.85 -3.19 4.04
C TYR A 78 5.56 -4.47 4.83
N CYS A 79 5.19 -5.56 4.16
CA CYS A 79 4.91 -6.85 4.80
C CYS A 79 6.19 -7.48 5.37
N ALA A 80 7.33 -7.35 4.67
CA ALA A 80 8.63 -7.74 5.21
C ALA A 80 8.98 -6.92 6.46
N GLY A 81 8.67 -5.63 6.49
CA GLY A 81 8.83 -4.78 7.67
C GLY A 81 7.97 -5.23 8.86
N GLU A 82 6.78 -5.80 8.61
CA GLU A 82 5.99 -6.46 9.66
C GLU A 82 6.66 -7.75 10.14
N ASN A 83 7.06 -8.63 9.22
CA ASN A 83 7.65 -9.93 9.54
C ASN A 83 8.99 -9.83 10.27
N TYR A 84 9.79 -8.81 9.95
CA TYR A 84 11.10 -8.57 10.56
C TYR A 84 11.06 -7.60 11.75
N ASP A 85 9.86 -7.15 12.17
CA ASP A 85 9.67 -6.18 13.26
C ASP A 85 10.46 -4.87 13.05
N LEU A 86 10.34 -4.31 11.84
CA LEU A 86 10.98 -3.07 11.41
C LEU A 86 9.93 -1.96 11.22
N PRO A 87 9.42 -1.33 12.28
CA PRO A 87 8.30 -0.38 12.21
C PRO A 87 8.61 0.88 11.38
N GLU A 88 9.86 1.35 11.39
CA GLU A 88 10.26 2.51 10.57
C GLU A 88 10.33 2.15 9.07
N LEU A 89 10.70 0.91 8.73
CA LEU A 89 10.64 0.42 7.35
C LEU A 89 9.20 0.38 6.84
N LYS A 90 8.25 -0.10 7.67
CA LYS A 90 6.81 -0.07 7.33
C LYS A 90 6.35 1.35 7.00
N ARG A 91 6.68 2.33 7.87
CA ARG A 91 6.31 3.74 7.66
C ARG A 91 6.92 4.31 6.39
N LEU A 92 8.19 4.01 6.14
CA LEU A 92 8.90 4.43 4.94
C LEU A 92 8.25 3.84 3.68
N ALA A 93 7.95 2.55 3.67
CA ALA A 93 7.36 1.86 2.53
C ALA A 93 5.96 2.37 2.20
N LEU A 94 5.11 2.54 3.22
CA LEU A 94 3.77 3.11 3.04
C LEU A 94 3.83 4.53 2.48
N ARG A 95 4.80 5.33 2.94
CA ARG A 95 5.01 6.69 2.46
C ARG A 95 5.44 6.71 1.00
N LYS A 96 6.40 5.86 0.61
CA LYS A 96 6.86 5.74 -0.79
C LYS A 96 5.74 5.29 -1.71
N GLN A 97 4.96 4.29 -1.30
CA GLN A 97 3.78 3.83 -2.04
C GLN A 97 2.79 4.97 -2.29
N GLY A 98 2.54 5.82 -1.28
CA GLY A 98 1.66 6.99 -1.41
C GLY A 98 2.12 8.06 -2.40
N LEU A 99 3.41 8.07 -2.78
CA LEU A 99 3.97 8.99 -3.78
C LEU A 99 3.92 8.41 -5.20
N ARG A 100 3.59 7.13 -5.35
CA ARG A 100 3.48 6.47 -6.66
C ARG A 100 2.18 6.85 -7.38
N GLY A 101 2.32 7.13 -8.67
CA GLY A 101 1.24 7.44 -9.59
C GLY A 101 1.22 6.51 -10.79
N GLY A 102 0.06 6.45 -11.46
CA GLY A 102 -0.13 5.63 -12.66
C GLY A 102 -0.12 4.12 -12.41
N ILE A 103 -0.39 3.68 -11.18
CA ILE A 103 -0.45 2.25 -10.83
C ILE A 103 -1.65 1.62 -11.53
N GLN A 104 -1.44 0.45 -12.13
CA GLN A 104 -2.53 -0.29 -12.76
C GLN A 104 -3.53 -0.80 -11.71
N VAL A 105 -4.80 -0.73 -12.07
CA VAL A 105 -5.91 -1.16 -11.21
C VAL A 105 -5.76 -2.62 -10.74
N ALA A 106 -5.35 -3.53 -11.63
CA ALA A 106 -5.12 -4.92 -11.29
C ALA A 106 -4.04 -5.07 -10.22
N THR A 107 -2.92 -4.35 -10.37
CA THR A 107 -1.82 -4.30 -9.40
C THR A 107 -2.27 -3.75 -8.04
N ILE A 108 -3.14 -2.75 -8.01
CA ILE A 108 -3.69 -2.22 -6.75
C ILE A 108 -4.45 -3.32 -6.00
N LEU A 109 -5.31 -4.07 -6.71
CA LEU A 109 -6.13 -5.12 -6.10
C LEU A 109 -5.30 -6.32 -5.63
N SER A 110 -4.39 -6.83 -6.47
CA SER A 110 -3.48 -7.91 -6.09
C SER A 110 -2.61 -7.52 -4.89
N SER A 111 -2.08 -6.30 -4.87
CA SER A 111 -1.27 -5.78 -3.76
C SER A 111 -2.09 -5.61 -2.48
N ALA A 112 -3.33 -5.12 -2.59
CA ALA A 112 -4.23 -5.02 -1.44
C ALA A 112 -4.55 -6.40 -0.86
N ARG A 113 -4.87 -7.37 -1.71
CA ARG A 113 -5.12 -8.76 -1.31
C ARG A 113 -3.90 -9.38 -0.62
N TYR A 114 -2.71 -9.18 -1.17
CA TYR A 114 -1.47 -9.63 -0.54
C TYR A 114 -1.26 -8.99 0.84
N ALA A 115 -1.42 -7.66 0.94
CA ALA A 115 -1.29 -6.93 2.18
C ALA A 115 -2.27 -7.43 3.27
N TYR A 116 -3.52 -7.65 2.90
CA TYR A 116 -4.55 -8.18 3.81
C TYR A 116 -4.24 -9.59 4.32
N ALA A 117 -3.58 -10.41 3.50
CA ALA A 117 -3.20 -11.77 3.88
C ALA A 117 -1.93 -11.82 4.75
N ASN A 118 -1.04 -10.83 4.63
CA ASN A 118 0.28 -10.83 5.25
C ASN A 118 0.46 -9.78 6.36
N THR A 119 -0.61 -9.12 6.79
CA THR A 119 -0.57 -8.17 7.91
C THR A 119 -1.77 -8.36 8.85
N PRO A 120 -1.64 -8.05 10.17
CA PRO A 120 -2.72 -8.20 11.13
C PRO A 120 -3.96 -7.35 10.82
N GLU A 121 -5.12 -7.74 11.36
CA GLU A 121 -6.35 -6.96 11.19
C GLU A 121 -6.32 -5.55 11.81
N THR A 122 -5.41 -5.35 12.76
CA THR A 122 -5.21 -4.09 13.45
C THR A 122 -4.36 -3.08 12.67
N ASP A 123 -3.82 -3.44 11.49
CA ASP A 123 -3.04 -2.50 10.66
C ASP A 123 -3.95 -1.54 9.88
N SER A 124 -4.60 -0.64 10.62
CA SER A 124 -5.59 0.29 10.09
C SER A 124 -5.00 1.28 9.08
N LYS A 125 -3.72 1.64 9.21
CA LYS A 125 -3.04 2.60 8.33
C LYS A 125 -2.85 2.03 6.93
N LEU A 126 -2.33 0.80 6.82
CA LEU A 126 -2.17 0.13 5.53
C LEU A 126 -3.53 -0.12 4.86
N ARG A 127 -4.50 -0.59 5.63
CA ARG A 127 -5.85 -0.87 5.13
C ARG A 127 -6.50 0.40 4.60
N ALA A 128 -6.54 1.47 5.40
CA ALA A 128 -7.09 2.76 4.97
C ALA A 128 -6.38 3.30 3.72
N HIS A 129 -5.06 3.11 3.61
CA HIS A 129 -4.30 3.49 2.42
C HIS A 129 -4.81 2.79 1.16
N TYR A 130 -4.97 1.46 1.20
CA TYR A 130 -5.50 0.72 0.04
C TYR A 130 -6.93 1.07 -0.30
N LEU A 131 -7.79 1.22 0.69
CA LEU A 131 -9.18 1.63 0.46
C LEU A 131 -9.22 2.99 -0.25
N ALA A 132 -8.40 3.95 0.17
CA ALA A 132 -8.28 5.24 -0.51
C ALA A 132 -7.74 5.11 -1.95
N LEU A 133 -6.73 4.26 -2.20
CA LEU A 133 -6.21 3.99 -3.55
C LEU A 133 -7.29 3.42 -4.47
N ILE A 134 -8.07 2.45 -3.98
CA ILE A 134 -9.15 1.80 -4.72
C ILE A 134 -10.27 2.81 -5.03
N ILE A 135 -10.77 3.54 -4.02
CA ILE A 135 -11.85 4.53 -4.21
C ILE A 135 -11.42 5.63 -5.19
N ARG A 136 -10.16 6.08 -5.15
CA ARG A 136 -9.60 7.07 -6.09
C ARG A 136 -9.50 6.53 -7.52
N SER A 137 -9.37 5.22 -7.70
CA SER A 137 -9.23 4.57 -9.01
C SER A 137 -10.56 4.04 -9.58
N ARG A 138 -11.70 4.30 -8.90
CA ARG A 138 -13.08 3.84 -9.24
C ARG A 138 -13.49 3.98 -10.71
N GLY A 139 -13.10 5.07 -11.37
CA GLY A 139 -13.46 5.34 -12.77
C GLY A 139 -12.88 4.35 -13.78
N THR A 140 -11.76 3.71 -13.44
CA THR A 140 -11.11 2.71 -14.29
C THR A 140 -11.75 1.34 -14.10
N PHE A 141 -12.10 0.97 -12.86
CA PHE A 141 -12.68 -0.34 -12.53
C PHE A 141 -14.00 -0.63 -13.23
N LYS A 142 -14.86 0.38 -13.39
CA LYS A 142 -16.17 0.23 -14.06
C LYS A 142 -16.04 -0.23 -15.52
N ARG A 143 -14.92 0.08 -16.17
CA ARG A 143 -14.67 -0.26 -17.59
C ARG A 143 -13.97 -1.59 -17.79
N SER A 144 -13.11 -2.00 -16.86
CA SER A 144 -12.24 -3.17 -17.01
C SER A 144 -12.85 -4.48 -16.52
N GLY A 145 -13.93 -4.46 -15.72
CA GLY A 145 -14.51 -5.66 -15.10
C GLY A 145 -13.63 -6.30 -14.00
N THR A 146 -12.40 -5.82 -13.81
CA THR A 146 -11.44 -6.35 -12.84
C THR A 146 -11.95 -6.30 -11.41
N MET A 147 -12.68 -5.23 -11.03
CA MET A 147 -13.30 -5.14 -9.71
C MET A 147 -14.39 -6.19 -9.52
N GLN A 148 -15.21 -6.44 -10.54
CA GLN A 148 -16.27 -7.44 -10.45
C GLN A 148 -15.67 -8.83 -10.20
N MET A 149 -14.69 -9.24 -11.02
CA MET A 149 -14.02 -10.54 -10.86
C MET A 149 -13.39 -10.70 -9.47
N GLU A 150 -12.75 -9.65 -8.95
CA GLU A 150 -12.12 -9.68 -7.63
C GLU A 150 -13.16 -9.71 -6.49
N MET A 151 -14.26 -8.96 -6.61
CA MET A 151 -15.36 -8.99 -5.64
C MET A 151 -16.07 -10.35 -5.60
N GLU A 152 -16.21 -11.03 -6.73
CA GLU A 152 -16.78 -12.38 -6.81
C GLU A 152 -15.91 -13.43 -6.10
N LYS A 153 -14.58 -13.25 -6.09
CA LYS A 153 -13.66 -14.07 -5.26
C LYS A 153 -13.85 -13.79 -3.76
N GLY A 154 -14.30 -12.59 -3.40
CA GLY A 154 -14.58 -12.20 -2.02
C GLY A 154 -13.33 -11.92 -1.18
N GLY A 155 -13.53 -11.74 0.13
CA GLY A 155 -12.47 -11.45 1.10
C GLY A 155 -12.74 -10.21 1.97
N ARG A 156 -12.02 -10.11 3.10
CA ARG A 156 -12.20 -9.03 4.09
C ARG A 156 -12.02 -7.63 3.50
N LEU A 157 -11.16 -7.48 2.49
CA LEU A 157 -10.95 -6.24 1.75
C LEU A 157 -12.28 -5.62 1.25
N PHE A 158 -13.19 -6.43 0.73
CA PHE A 158 -14.43 -5.92 0.14
C PHE A 158 -15.47 -5.53 1.20
N PHE A 159 -15.47 -6.18 2.36
CA PHE A 159 -16.25 -5.73 3.50
C PHE A 159 -15.74 -4.36 3.98
N ASP A 160 -14.43 -4.22 4.18
CA ASP A 160 -13.83 -2.95 4.59
C ASP A 160 -14.06 -1.85 3.53
N LEU A 161 -13.99 -2.19 2.24
CA LEU A 161 -14.30 -1.27 1.13
C LEU A 161 -15.75 -0.83 1.13
N PHE A 162 -16.70 -1.76 1.36
CA PHE A 162 -18.11 -1.43 1.50
C PHE A 162 -18.33 -0.43 2.64
N VAL A 163 -17.78 -0.72 3.82
CA VAL A 163 -17.88 0.15 5.00
C VAL A 163 -17.29 1.53 4.70
N ALA A 164 -16.11 1.59 4.08
CA ALA A 164 -15.45 2.85 3.73
C ALA A 164 -16.24 3.67 2.70
N MET A 165 -16.89 3.02 1.72
CA MET A 165 -17.73 3.71 0.74
C MET A 165 -19.02 4.24 1.37
N CYS A 166 -19.66 3.50 2.27
CA CYS A 166 -20.82 3.98 3.02
C CYS A 166 -20.48 5.21 3.86
N GLY A 167 -19.38 5.15 4.63
CA GLY A 167 -18.90 6.31 5.39
C GLY A 167 -18.63 7.53 4.50
N HIS A 168 -18.04 7.32 3.31
CA HIS A 168 -17.83 8.41 2.36
C HIS A 168 -19.13 9.02 1.83
N MET A 169 -20.18 8.23 1.62
CA MET A 169 -21.50 8.75 1.23
C MET A 169 -22.12 9.61 2.33
N ASP A 170 -22.05 9.17 3.58
CA ASP A 170 -22.56 9.90 4.74
C ASP A 170 -21.85 11.26 4.92
N ASP A 171 -20.54 11.29 4.70
CA ASP A 171 -19.75 12.53 4.71
C ASP A 171 -20.21 13.51 3.62
N LEU A 172 -20.45 13.02 2.40
CA LEU A 172 -20.95 13.86 1.29
C LEU A 172 -22.34 14.43 1.56
N HIS A 173 -23.23 13.64 2.16
CA HIS A 173 -24.55 14.11 2.59
C HIS A 173 -24.44 15.18 3.68
N THR A 174 -23.52 15.00 4.63
CA THR A 174 -23.26 15.97 5.70
C THR A 174 -22.67 17.28 5.18
N ILE A 175 -21.76 17.22 4.20
CA ILE A 175 -21.18 18.40 3.54
C ILE A 175 -22.25 19.16 2.76
N THR A 176 -23.13 18.45 2.04
CA THR A 176 -24.22 19.06 1.27
C THR A 176 -25.25 19.72 2.18
N ALA A 177 -25.54 19.11 3.34
CA ALA A 177 -26.42 19.67 4.37
C ALA A 177 -25.83 20.89 5.09
N LYS A 178 -24.50 21.07 5.08
CA LYS A 178 -23.79 22.23 5.66
C LYS A 178 -23.54 23.36 4.65
N SER A 179 -24.17 23.35 3.48
CA SER A 179 -24.07 24.46 2.52
C SER A 179 -24.64 25.77 3.13
N PRO A 180 -23.88 26.88 3.13
CA PRO A 180 -24.28 28.13 3.77
C PRO A 180 -25.21 28.91 2.85
N THR A 181 -26.49 28.54 2.83
CA THR A 181 -27.53 29.31 2.13
C THR A 181 -28.64 29.79 3.07
N GLN A 182 -28.44 29.74 4.39
CA GLN A 182 -29.46 30.14 5.37
C GLN A 182 -29.02 31.23 6.38
N GLU A 183 -27.88 31.90 6.20
CA GLU A 183 -27.49 33.03 7.09
C GLU A 183 -27.77 34.43 6.53
N PHE A 184 -28.46 34.58 5.40
CA PHE A 184 -28.80 35.90 4.84
C PHE A 184 -30.21 36.43 5.18
N PHE A 185 -30.96 35.80 6.08
CA PHE A 185 -32.36 36.21 6.36
C PHE A 185 -32.68 36.61 7.81
N LEU A 186 -31.70 36.83 8.69
CA LEU A 186 -31.97 37.25 10.09
C LEU A 186 -31.20 38.50 10.55
N LEU A 187 -31.06 39.48 9.66
CA LEU A 187 -30.79 40.88 10.05
C LEU A 187 -31.60 41.81 9.14
N ALA A 188 -32.88 41.98 9.49
CA ALA A 188 -33.73 43.09 9.09
C ALA A 188 -34.49 43.58 10.34
#